data_AF-A0A7V9TA64-F1
#
_entry.id   AF-A0A7V9TA64-F1
#
_cell.length_a   1.000
_cell.length_b   1.000
_cell.length_c   1.000
_cell.angle_alpha   90.00
_cell.angle_beta   90.00
_cell.angle_gamma   90.00
#
_symmetry.space_group_name_H-M   'P 1'
#
loop_
_entity.id
_entity.type
_entity.pdbx_description
1 polymer ?
#
loop_
_entity_poly.entity_id
_entity_poly.type
_entity_poly.pdbx_seq_one_letter_code
_entity_poly.pdbx_strand_id
1 'polypeptide(L)'
;MANARLTFPLVPRRRVIGLSYGTMRSLRRGSGSDIAGSRPYRPGDDMDSIDWAASARLSTARGNDEFIVRERFAEEAPKIVIVCDRRPQMSHFAAPLPWLDKPEAMRHTVELILASAGAAGGFVGYLDYADGDPH
;
A
#
# COMPACT_ATOMS: atom_id res chain seq x y z
N MET A 1 -6.84 27.39 13.90
CA MET A 1 -6.16 26.92 12.68
C MET A 1 -6.27 25.41 12.64
N ALA A 2 -6.83 24.83 11.58
CA ALA A 2 -7.00 23.38 11.48
C ALA A 2 -5.62 22.71 11.54
N ASN A 3 -5.40 21.86 12.53
CA ASN A 3 -4.14 21.16 12.76
C ASN A 3 -3.94 20.17 11.61
N ALA A 4 -3.23 20.58 10.55
CA ALA A 4 -2.92 19.69 9.45
C ALA A 4 -2.09 18.54 10.03
N ARG A 5 -2.66 17.34 10.06
CA ARG A 5 -1.95 16.15 10.52
C ARG A 5 -0.71 15.99 9.65
N LEU A 6 0.47 16.04 10.27
CA LEU A 6 1.72 15.79 9.57
C LEU A 6 1.70 14.34 9.05
N THR A 7 1.91 14.17 7.75
CA THR A 7 1.97 12.87 7.08
C THR A 7 3.23 12.79 6.23
N PHE A 8 3.69 11.58 5.96
CA PHE A 8 4.76 11.31 5.01
C PHE A 8 4.34 10.25 3.99
N PRO A 9 4.92 10.22 2.79
CA PRO A 9 4.57 9.23 1.78
C PRO A 9 5.01 7.82 2.23
N LEU A 10 4.09 6.86 2.19
CA LEU A 10 4.42 5.44 2.35
C LEU A 10 4.97 4.90 1.03
N VAL A 11 6.30 4.80 0.94
CA VAL A 11 6.99 4.32 -0.26
C VAL A 11 7.34 2.83 -0.11
N PRO A 12 6.60 1.91 -0.75
CA PRO A 12 6.91 0.50 -0.68
C PRO A 12 8.21 0.19 -1.46
N ARG A 13 9.16 -0.49 -0.82
CA ARG A 13 10.41 -0.95 -1.49
C ARG A 13 10.18 -2.10 -2.48
N ARG A 14 9.04 -2.78 -2.37
CA ARG A 14 8.60 -3.88 -3.24
C ARG A 14 7.09 -3.74 -3.44
N ARG A 15 6.59 -4.16 -4.60
CA ARG A 15 5.14 -4.20 -4.84
C ARG A 15 4.47 -5.04 -3.75
N VAL A 16 3.37 -4.52 -3.20
CA VAL A 16 2.74 -5.06 -1.99
C VAL A 16 1.66 -6.07 -2.37
N ILE A 17 1.40 -6.99 -1.44
CA ILE A 17 0.22 -7.86 -1.44
C ILE A 17 -0.61 -7.45 -0.21
N GLY A 18 -1.50 -6.49 -0.41
CA GLY A 18 -2.38 -5.87 0.57
C GLY A 18 -3.80 -6.45 0.55
N LEU A 19 -4.71 -5.77 1.24
CA LEU A 19 -6.15 -6.03 1.09
C LEU A 19 -6.62 -5.37 -0.20
N SER A 20 -7.54 -6.01 -0.92
CA SER A 20 -8.25 -5.37 -2.04
C SER A 20 -8.85 -4.06 -1.54
N TYR A 21 -8.84 -3.02 -2.37
CA TYR A 21 -9.23 -1.62 -2.08
C TYR A 21 -8.13 -0.77 -1.44
N GLY A 22 -7.25 -0.20 -2.27
CA GLY A 22 -6.38 0.91 -1.87
C GLY A 22 -5.59 1.49 -3.02
N THR A 23 -4.95 2.64 -2.81
CA THR A 23 -4.31 3.41 -3.89
C THR A 23 -2.93 2.89 -4.29
N MET A 24 -2.48 1.77 -3.72
CA MET A 24 -1.15 1.23 -3.96
C MET A 24 -1.16 0.10 -4.98
N ARG A 25 -0.13 0.08 -5.83
CA ARG A 25 0.01 -0.89 -6.91
C ARG A 25 0.34 -2.29 -6.37
N SER A 26 -0.50 -3.27 -6.70
CA SER A 26 -0.29 -4.68 -6.37
C SER A 26 0.69 -5.40 -7.33
N LEU A 27 1.20 -6.55 -6.88
CA LEU A 27 1.79 -7.57 -7.76
C LEU A 27 0.74 -8.38 -8.55
N ARG A 28 -0.49 -8.44 -8.05
CA ARG A 28 -1.55 -9.29 -8.58
C ARG A 28 -2.27 -8.60 -9.72
N ARG A 29 -2.75 -9.38 -10.70
CA ARG A 29 -3.72 -8.90 -11.70
C ARG A 29 -5.09 -8.76 -11.05
N GLY A 30 -5.85 -7.75 -11.46
CA GLY A 30 -7.20 -7.50 -10.92
C GLY A 30 -7.77 -6.16 -11.36
N SER A 31 -8.80 -5.71 -10.65
CA SER A 31 -9.60 -4.52 -10.94
C SER A 31 -8.94 -3.22 -10.44
N GLY A 32 -7.72 -2.92 -10.87
CA GLY A 32 -7.11 -1.60 -10.66
C GLY A 32 -7.00 -0.83 -11.97
N SER A 33 -6.41 0.37 -11.92
CA SER A 33 -6.28 1.27 -13.07
C SER A 33 -5.03 1.02 -13.93
N ASP A 34 -3.95 0.52 -13.32
CA ASP A 34 -2.64 0.35 -13.96
C ASP A 34 -2.61 -0.83 -14.95
N ILE A 35 -2.16 -0.61 -16.18
CA ILE A 35 -2.04 -1.67 -17.19
C ILE A 35 -0.91 -2.65 -16.82
N ALA A 36 -1.26 -3.93 -16.72
CA ALA A 36 -0.36 -5.04 -16.48
C ALA A 36 0.10 -5.75 -17.75
N GLY A 37 -0.62 -5.57 -18.85
CA GLY A 37 -0.27 -6.07 -20.16
C GLY A 37 -1.48 -6.25 -21.05
N SER A 38 -1.24 -6.82 -22.22
CA SER A 38 -2.26 -7.23 -23.15
C SER A 38 -2.08 -8.70 -23.52
N ARG A 39 -3.18 -9.39 -23.79
CA ARG A 39 -3.17 -10.78 -24.26
C ARG A 39 -4.41 -11.08 -25.10
N PRO A 40 -4.44 -12.19 -25.86
CA PRO A 40 -5.66 -12.66 -26.50
C PRO A 40 -6.77 -12.94 -25.49
N TYR A 41 -8.00 -12.60 -25.88
CA TYR A 41 -9.22 -12.95 -25.17
C TYR A 41 -9.34 -14.47 -25.03
N ARG A 42 -9.85 -14.90 -23.88
CA ARG A 42 -10.22 -16.28 -23.57
C ARG A 42 -11.67 -16.30 -23.11
N PRO A 43 -12.45 -17.36 -23.44
CA PRO A 43 -13.81 -17.49 -22.93
C PRO A 43 -13.85 -17.33 -21.40
N GLY A 44 -14.71 -16.43 -20.90
CA GLY A 44 -14.83 -16.08 -19.48
C GLY A 44 -14.11 -14.79 -19.08
N ASP A 45 -13.33 -14.18 -19.98
CA ASP A 45 -12.84 -12.82 -19.76
C ASP A 45 -13.99 -11.81 -19.77
N ASP A 46 -13.83 -10.76 -18.98
CA ASP A 46 -14.75 -9.63 -18.96
C ASP A 46 -14.70 -8.87 -20.29
N MET A 47 -15.87 -8.68 -20.93
CA MET A 47 -15.97 -7.96 -22.20
C MET A 47 -15.57 -6.48 -22.07
N ASP A 48 -15.77 -5.88 -20.89
CA ASP A 48 -15.38 -4.48 -20.62
C ASP A 48 -13.85 -4.30 -20.53
N SER A 49 -13.11 -5.40 -20.48
CA SER A 49 -11.65 -5.40 -20.50
C SER A 49 -11.06 -5.44 -21.92
N ILE A 50 -11.89 -5.57 -22.97
CA ILE A 50 -11.44 -5.62 -24.37
C ILE A 50 -10.91 -4.25 -24.80
N ASP A 51 -9.71 -4.26 -25.36
CA ASP A 51 -9.15 -3.14 -26.09
C ASP A 51 -9.62 -3.19 -27.54
N TRP A 52 -10.74 -2.52 -27.82
CA TRP A 52 -11.34 -2.49 -29.16
C TRP A 52 -10.38 -1.92 -30.22
N ALA A 53 -9.56 -0.94 -29.87
CA ALA A 53 -8.62 -0.34 -30.82
C ALA A 53 -7.49 -1.31 -31.18
N ALA A 54 -6.90 -2.01 -30.19
CA ALA A 54 -5.88 -3.02 -30.46
C ALA A 54 -6.47 -4.23 -31.22
N SER A 55 -7.66 -4.67 -30.84
CA SER A 55 -8.37 -5.77 -31.49
C SER A 55 -8.61 -5.47 -32.97
N ALA A 56 -9.22 -4.32 -33.30
CA ALA A 56 -9.51 -3.93 -34.67
C ALA A 56 -8.25 -3.86 -35.56
N ARG A 57 -7.15 -3.32 -35.03
CA ARG A 57 -5.87 -3.25 -35.75
C ARG A 57 -5.30 -4.64 -36.03
N LEU A 58 -5.32 -5.52 -35.04
CA LEU A 58 -4.77 -6.86 -35.17
C LEU A 58 -5.61 -7.72 -36.11
N SER A 59 -6.94 -7.65 -36.00
CA SER A 59 -7.86 -8.34 -36.90
C SER A 59 -7.67 -7.91 -38.35
N THR A 60 -7.53 -6.60 -38.59
CA THR A 60 -7.29 -6.06 -39.94
C THR A 60 -5.96 -6.55 -40.50
N ALA A 61 -4.91 -6.58 -39.68
CA ALA A 61 -3.59 -7.02 -40.11
C ALA A 61 -3.51 -8.52 -40.41
N ARG A 62 -4.34 -9.34 -39.75
CA ARG A 62 -4.30 -10.80 -39.86
C ARG A 62 -5.42 -11.41 -40.70
N GLY A 63 -6.44 -10.63 -41.04
CA GLY A 63 -7.58 -11.09 -41.84
C GLY A 63 -8.50 -12.06 -41.09
N ASN A 64 -8.47 -12.07 -39.76
CA ASN A 64 -9.32 -12.87 -38.89
C ASN A 64 -9.72 -12.08 -37.64
N ASP A 65 -10.78 -12.50 -36.93
CA ASP A 65 -11.21 -11.80 -35.72
C ASP A 65 -10.29 -12.15 -34.53
N GLU A 66 -9.50 -11.17 -34.06
CA GLU A 66 -8.68 -11.27 -32.86
C GLU A 66 -9.10 -10.23 -31.81
N PHE A 67 -9.49 -10.70 -30.62
CA PHE A 67 -9.83 -9.84 -29.49
C PHE A 67 -8.67 -9.78 -28.51
N ILE A 68 -8.26 -8.57 -28.16
CA ILE A 68 -7.20 -8.29 -27.19
C ILE A 68 -7.80 -7.75 -25.91
N VAL A 69 -7.46 -8.38 -24.79
CA VAL A 69 -7.83 -7.97 -23.44
C VAL A 69 -6.71 -7.17 -22.80
N ARG A 70 -7.06 -6.05 -22.17
CA ARG A 70 -6.19 -5.30 -21.27
C ARG A 70 -6.27 -5.87 -19.87
N GLU A 71 -5.17 -6.44 -19.41
CA GLU A 71 -5.04 -6.87 -18.03
C GLU A 71 -4.53 -5.69 -17.19
N ARG A 72 -5.08 -5.54 -15.99
CA ARG A 72 -4.70 -4.47 -15.05
C ARG A 72 -4.12 -5.06 -13.77
N PHE A 73 -3.25 -4.32 -13.09
CA PHE A 73 -2.82 -4.66 -11.73
C PHE A 73 -3.96 -4.35 -10.77
N ALA A 74 -4.12 -5.17 -9.73
CA ALA A 74 -5.06 -4.88 -8.65
C ALA A 74 -4.58 -3.67 -7.85
N GLU A 75 -5.55 -2.93 -7.32
CA GLU A 75 -5.35 -1.84 -6.37
C GLU A 75 -5.51 -2.37 -4.94
N GLU A 76 -4.52 -2.12 -4.09
CA GLU A 76 -4.46 -2.67 -2.74
C GLU A 76 -4.09 -1.62 -1.69
N ALA A 77 -4.68 -1.75 -0.50
CA ALA A 77 -4.32 -0.94 0.66
C ALA A 77 -3.01 -1.39 1.28
N PRO A 78 -2.10 -0.46 1.66
CA PRO A 78 -0.90 -0.82 2.38
C PRO A 78 -1.26 -1.45 3.74
N LYS A 79 -0.54 -2.51 4.11
CA LYS A 79 -0.56 -3.09 5.45
C LYS A 79 0.70 -2.64 6.18
N ILE A 80 0.52 -1.93 7.28
CA ILE A 80 1.60 -1.43 8.12
C ILE A 80 1.57 -2.23 9.43
N VAL A 81 2.73 -2.75 9.83
CA VAL A 81 2.90 -3.34 11.17
C VAL A 81 3.92 -2.49 11.90
N ILE A 82 3.51 -1.92 13.02
CA ILE A 82 4.37 -1.18 13.93
C ILE A 82 4.79 -2.13 15.03
N VAL A 83 6.10 -2.33 15.18
CA VAL A 83 6.68 -3.12 16.26
C VAL A 83 7.50 -2.20 17.15
N CYS A 84 7.11 -2.08 18.41
CA CYS A 84 7.74 -1.17 19.37
C CYS A 84 8.43 -1.95 20.49
N ASP A 85 9.67 -1.59 20.80
CA ASP A 85 10.31 -2.01 22.05
C ASP A 85 9.78 -1.12 23.19
N ARG A 86 9.34 -1.75 24.28
CA ARG A 86 8.86 -1.05 25.49
C ARG A 86 9.55 -1.54 26.75
N ARG A 87 10.67 -2.23 26.62
CA ARG A 87 11.47 -2.71 27.76
C ARG A 87 12.09 -1.53 28.51
N PRO A 88 12.47 -1.71 29.79
CA PRO A 88 13.04 -0.64 30.62
C PRO A 88 14.21 0.14 30.00
N GLN A 89 14.97 -0.46 29.08
CA GLN A 89 16.06 0.19 28.35
C GLN A 89 15.61 1.37 27.47
N MET A 90 14.31 1.49 27.18
CA MET A 90 13.73 2.65 26.51
C MET A 90 13.81 3.91 27.38
N SER A 91 13.78 3.78 28.71
CA SER A 91 13.94 4.93 29.63
C SER A 91 15.38 5.44 29.73
N HIS A 92 16.37 4.74 29.14
CA HIS A 92 17.72 5.28 29.05
C HIS A 92 17.71 6.57 28.25
N PHE A 93 18.25 7.63 28.87
CA PHE A 93 18.29 8.99 28.35
C PHE A 93 16.98 9.78 28.46
N ALA A 94 16.08 9.39 29.37
CA ALA A 94 14.94 10.21 29.76
C ALA A 94 15.39 11.60 30.28
N ALA A 95 14.45 12.55 30.26
CA ALA A 95 14.66 13.90 30.76
C ALA A 95 15.28 13.90 32.18
N PRO A 96 16.17 14.86 32.52
CA PRO A 96 16.50 16.10 31.78
C PRO A 96 17.75 15.98 30.89
N LEU A 97 18.15 14.78 30.51
CA LEU A 97 19.36 14.59 29.71
C LEU A 97 19.18 15.23 28.32
N PRO A 98 20.24 15.79 27.69
CA PRO A 98 20.15 16.53 26.43
C PRO A 98 19.98 15.62 25.19
N TRP A 99 19.79 14.32 25.42
CA TRP A 99 19.65 13.32 24.37
C TRP A 99 18.17 13.08 24.05
N LEU A 100 17.91 12.33 22.98
CA LEU A 100 16.55 12.03 22.53
C LEU A 100 15.81 11.19 23.60
N ASP A 101 14.67 11.70 24.07
CA ASP A 101 13.70 10.94 24.85
C ASP A 101 13.08 9.86 23.94
N LYS A 102 13.53 8.61 24.10
CA LYS A 102 13.13 7.51 23.21
C LYS A 102 11.64 7.19 23.30
N PRO A 103 11.00 7.10 24.49
CA PRO A 103 9.56 6.89 24.61
C PRO A 103 8.75 7.98 23.91
N GLU A 104 9.12 9.26 24.08
CA GLU A 104 8.43 10.36 23.42
C GLU A 104 8.63 10.32 21.90
N ALA A 105 9.86 10.08 21.43
CA ALA A 105 10.16 9.94 20.00
C ALA A 105 9.41 8.77 19.36
N MET A 106 9.30 7.65 20.07
CA MET A 106 8.52 6.49 19.62
C MET A 106 7.05 6.87 19.47
N ARG A 107 6.44 7.54 20.46
CA ARG A 107 5.04 7.98 20.39
C ARG A 107 4.79 8.88 19.17
N HIS A 108 5.63 9.90 18.98
CA HIS A 108 5.52 10.80 17.81
C HIS A 108 5.67 10.04 16.49
N THR A 109 6.60 9.09 16.42
CA THR A 109 6.80 8.26 15.23
C THR A 109 5.56 7.41 14.93
N VAL A 110 4.97 6.77 15.95
CA VAL A 110 3.75 5.98 15.82
C VAL A 110 2.59 6.83 15.33
N GLU A 111 2.39 8.02 15.90
CA GLU A 111 1.34 8.96 15.48
C GLU A 111 1.48 9.39 14.01
N LEU A 112 2.71 9.69 13.57
CA LEU A 112 3.00 10.03 12.18
C LEU A 112 2.73 8.86 11.22
N ILE A 113 3.09 7.63 11.63
CA ILE A 113 2.81 6.42 10.84
C ILE A 113 1.30 6.20 10.74
N LEU A 114 0.56 6.33 11.85
CA LEU A 114 -0.90 6.18 11.86
C LEU A 114 -1.58 7.21 10.96
N ALA A 115 -1.16 8.48 11.03
CA ALA A 115 -1.69 9.54 10.18
C ALA A 115 -1.42 9.26 8.70
N SER A 116 -0.21 8.82 8.36
CA SER A 116 0.19 8.51 6.99
C SER A 116 -0.51 7.27 6.44
N ALA A 117 -0.68 6.24 7.25
CA ALA A 117 -1.45 5.05 6.90
C ALA A 117 -2.93 5.39 6.65
N GLY A 118 -3.54 6.19 7.52
CA GLY A 118 -4.92 6.66 7.33
C GLY A 118 -5.09 7.46 6.04
N ALA A 119 -4.15 8.36 5.72
CA ALA A 119 -4.15 9.13 4.48
C ALA A 119 -4.01 8.25 3.22
N ALA A 120 -3.35 7.09 3.34
CA ALA A 120 -3.18 6.12 2.25
C ALA A 120 -4.31 5.06 2.19
N GLY A 121 -5.34 5.15 3.04
CA GLY A 121 -6.38 4.12 3.16
C GLY A 121 -5.84 2.77 3.65
N GLY A 122 -4.69 2.78 4.33
CA GLY A 122 -3.99 1.60 4.81
C GLY A 122 -4.53 1.06 6.13
N PHE A 123 -4.18 -0.19 6.41
CA PHE A 123 -4.46 -0.85 7.69
C PHE A 123 -3.20 -0.88 8.54
N VAL A 124 -3.35 -0.65 9.85
CA VAL A 124 -2.24 -0.65 10.81
C VAL A 124 -2.47 -1.71 11.87
N GLY A 125 -1.46 -2.55 12.09
CA GLY A 125 -1.31 -3.38 13.29
C GLY A 125 -0.22 -2.82 14.20
N TYR A 126 -0.41 -2.93 15.50
CA TYR A 126 0.56 -2.54 16.52
C TYR A 126 0.92 -3.76 17.38
N LEU A 127 2.20 -3.92 17.65
CA LEU A 127 2.75 -4.92 18.54
C LEU A 127 3.84 -4.28 19.38
N ASP A 128 3.81 -4.49 20.69
CA ASP A 128 4.90 -4.12 21.58
C ASP A 128 5.40 -5.30 22.40
N TYR A 129 6.62 -5.16 22.93
CA TYR A 129 7.23 -6.13 23.83
C TYR A 129 7.41 -5.49 25.21
N ALA A 130 6.37 -5.60 26.04
CA ALA A 130 6.36 -5.31 27.48
C ALA A 130 5.14 -5.99 28.12
N ASP A 131 5.15 -6.17 29.45
CA ASP A 131 4.04 -6.75 30.22
C ASP A 131 2.82 -5.80 30.37
N GLY A 132 2.62 -4.89 29.41
CA GLY A 132 1.51 -3.93 29.38
C GLY A 132 1.76 -2.58 30.05
N ASP A 133 2.81 -2.45 30.87
CA ASP A 133 3.17 -1.18 31.50
C ASP A 133 4.12 -0.35 30.61
N PRO A 134 3.85 0.95 30.38
CA PRO A 134 4.82 1.88 29.79
C PRO A 134 6.05 2.01 30.70
N HIS A 135 7.24 1.66 30.20
CA HIS A 135 8.51 2.08 30.79
C HIS A 135 9.11 3.26 30.03
#